data_AF-A0A954IM70-F1
#
_entry.id   AF-A0A954IM70-F1
#
_cell.length_a   1.000
_cell.length_b   1.000
_cell.length_c   1.000
_cell.angle_alpha   90.00
_cell.angle_beta   90.00
_cell.angle_gamma   90.00
#
_symmetry.space_group_name_H-M   'P 1'
#
loop_
_entity.id
_entity.type
_entity.pdbx_description
1 polymer ?
#
loop_
_entity_poly.entity_id
_entity_poly.type
_entity_poly.pdbx_seq_one_letter_code
_entity_poly.pdbx_strand_id
1 'polypeptide(L)'
;MSDQLVTEILTELEALRLIDPHTHINPLSAASATLADILGYHYYTELAHSAGLAKDRIEEPGIDPREKVRRLVPWLATIENTAQYSWLLEMCRVFFNFQENRVTTDNWESLYEASLKKMQSPDWEQQVLQISGLDQVYLTNDFDDPLSG
;
A
#
# COMPACT_ATOMS: atom_id res chain seq x y z
N MET A 1 -8.16 -18.46 -25.10
CA MET A 1 -9.25 -17.78 -24.36
C MET A 1 -9.36 -16.38 -24.95
N SER A 2 -10.53 -15.89 -25.30
CA SER A 2 -10.66 -14.52 -25.83
C SER A 2 -10.53 -13.51 -24.68
N ASP A 3 -9.95 -12.33 -24.95
CA ASP A 3 -9.86 -11.24 -23.98
C ASP A 3 -11.25 -10.86 -23.43
N GLN A 4 -12.26 -10.92 -24.28
CA GLN A 4 -13.65 -10.70 -23.88
C GLN A 4 -14.11 -11.69 -22.79
N LEU A 5 -13.82 -12.98 -22.94
CA LEU A 5 -14.22 -13.99 -21.94
C LEU A 5 -13.46 -13.81 -20.63
N VAL A 6 -12.18 -13.41 -20.69
CA VAL A 6 -11.39 -13.08 -19.48
C VAL A 6 -12.06 -11.92 -18.73
N THR A 7 -12.40 -10.84 -19.44
CA THR A 7 -13.03 -9.66 -18.85
C THR A 7 -14.40 -9.95 -18.27
N GLU A 8 -15.23 -10.75 -18.96
CA GLU A 8 -16.55 -11.15 -18.48
C GLU A 8 -16.45 -11.94 -17.16
N ILE A 9 -15.53 -12.91 -17.08
CA ILE A 9 -15.34 -13.69 -15.85
C ILE A 9 -14.75 -12.82 -14.74
N LEU A 10 -13.73 -12.01 -15.04
CA LEU A 10 -13.06 -11.18 -14.04
C LEU A 10 -14.01 -10.17 -13.41
N THR A 11 -14.86 -9.51 -14.22
CA THR A 11 -15.86 -8.55 -13.72
C THR A 11 -16.76 -9.17 -12.65
N GLU A 12 -17.23 -10.39 -12.87
CA GLU A 12 -18.10 -11.08 -11.90
C GLU A 12 -17.35 -11.49 -10.63
N LEU A 13 -16.06 -11.86 -10.75
CA LEU A 13 -15.22 -12.19 -9.60
C LEU A 13 -14.89 -10.95 -8.75
N GLU A 14 -14.61 -9.81 -9.39
CA GLU A 14 -14.30 -8.53 -8.71
C GLU A 14 -15.52 -7.93 -8.00
N ALA A 15 -16.73 -8.28 -8.41
CA ALA A 15 -17.96 -7.86 -7.74
C ALA A 15 -18.24 -8.58 -6.41
N LEU A 16 -17.53 -9.68 -6.11
CA LEU A 16 -17.71 -10.44 -4.89
C LEU A 16 -17.16 -9.70 -3.68
N ARG A 17 -17.94 -9.66 -2.60
CA ARG A 17 -17.46 -9.25 -1.27
C ARG A 17 -16.56 -10.35 -0.70
N LEU A 18 -15.45 -9.95 -0.09
CA LEU A 18 -14.40 -10.84 0.38
C LEU A 18 -14.36 -10.90 1.91
N ILE A 19 -14.04 -12.09 2.42
CA ILE A 19 -13.54 -12.29 3.79
C ILE A 19 -12.08 -12.69 3.63
N ASP A 20 -11.17 -11.86 4.10
CA ASP A 20 -9.74 -12.19 4.06
C ASP A 20 -9.43 -13.20 5.18
N PRO A 21 -9.10 -14.46 4.84
CA PRO A 21 -8.95 -15.51 5.84
C PRO A 21 -7.61 -15.44 6.59
N HIS A 22 -6.67 -14.56 6.22
CA HIS A 22 -5.38 -14.44 6.92
C HIS A 22 -4.71 -13.08 6.70
N THR A 23 -4.53 -12.31 7.78
CA THR A 23 -3.81 -11.04 7.74
C THR A 23 -2.88 -10.86 8.95
N HIS A 24 -2.04 -9.83 8.87
CA HIS A 24 -1.25 -9.30 9.98
C HIS A 24 -1.68 -7.86 10.33
N ILE A 25 -2.97 -7.55 10.18
CA ILE A 25 -3.52 -6.25 10.52
C ILE A 25 -3.49 -6.04 12.04
N ASN A 26 -3.08 -4.85 12.47
CA ASN A 26 -3.30 -4.39 13.84
C ASN A 26 -4.70 -3.76 13.93
N PRO A 27 -5.65 -4.33 14.70
CA PRO A 27 -7.04 -3.85 14.73
C PRO A 27 -7.17 -2.42 15.30
N LEU A 28 -6.19 -1.95 16.08
CA LEU A 28 -6.19 -0.60 16.64
C LEU A 28 -5.61 0.46 15.70
N SER A 29 -5.04 0.04 14.57
CA SER A 29 -4.41 0.91 13.58
C SER A 29 -4.37 0.21 12.22
N ALA A 30 -5.54 -0.16 11.70
CA ALA A 30 -5.63 -1.07 10.55
C ALA A 30 -5.20 -0.43 9.22
N ALA A 31 -5.63 0.81 8.97
CA ALA A 31 -5.29 1.53 7.76
C ALA A 31 -3.99 2.35 7.92
N SER A 32 -3.27 2.55 6.82
CA SER A 32 -2.11 3.44 6.77
C SER A 32 -2.49 4.89 7.10
N ALA A 33 -1.59 5.60 7.78
CA ALA A 33 -1.72 7.01 8.12
C ALA A 33 -0.88 7.91 7.19
N THR A 34 0.20 7.37 6.61
CA THR A 34 1.03 8.06 5.62
C THR A 34 1.50 7.12 4.52
N LEU A 35 1.98 7.67 3.40
CA LEU A 35 2.60 6.89 2.33
C LEU A 35 3.85 6.13 2.78
N ALA A 36 4.46 6.52 3.92
CA ALA A 36 5.59 5.80 4.50
C ALA A 36 5.19 4.45 5.11
N ASP A 37 3.94 4.25 5.50
CA ASP A 37 3.46 2.94 5.98
C ASP A 37 3.38 1.94 4.83
N ILE A 38 3.11 2.44 3.62
CA ILE A 38 3.06 1.65 2.37
C ILE A 38 4.48 1.43 1.84
N LEU A 39 5.18 2.51 1.45
CA LEU A 39 6.52 2.40 0.85
C LEU A 39 7.59 1.95 1.84
N GLY A 40 7.38 2.18 3.14
CA GLY A 40 8.27 1.71 4.18
C GLY A 40 8.06 0.24 4.56
N TYR A 41 7.03 -0.42 4.01
CA TYR A 41 6.81 -1.85 4.20
C TYR A 41 7.88 -2.68 3.49
N HIS A 42 8.08 -3.91 3.95
CA HIS A 42 9.22 -4.73 3.53
C HIS A 42 9.22 -5.01 2.02
N TYR A 43 8.06 -5.16 1.37
CA TYR A 43 7.96 -5.37 -0.08
C TYR A 43 8.74 -4.35 -0.93
N TYR A 44 8.79 -3.09 -0.52
CA TYR A 44 9.49 -2.04 -1.27
C TYR A 44 10.87 -1.76 -0.72
N THR A 45 11.02 -1.76 0.61
CA THR A 45 12.31 -1.48 1.25
C THR A 45 13.33 -2.59 0.98
N GLU A 46 12.92 -3.85 0.97
CA GLU A 46 13.81 -4.97 0.65
C GLU A 46 14.24 -4.96 -0.82
N LEU A 47 13.34 -4.59 -1.75
CA LEU A 47 13.66 -4.47 -3.17
C LEU A 47 14.56 -3.26 -3.44
N ALA A 48 14.29 -2.10 -2.83
CA ALA A 48 15.18 -0.94 -2.92
C ALA A 48 16.56 -1.27 -2.35
N HIS A 49 16.62 -1.99 -1.22
CA HIS A 49 17.87 -2.46 -0.66
C HIS A 49 18.60 -3.44 -1.59
N SER A 50 17.87 -4.42 -2.13
CA SER A 50 18.40 -5.39 -3.09
C SER A 50 18.90 -4.73 -4.38
N ALA A 51 18.31 -3.60 -4.79
CA ALA A 51 18.75 -2.82 -5.94
C ALA A 51 19.98 -1.96 -5.65
N GLY A 52 20.32 -1.73 -4.38
CA GLY A 52 21.56 -1.06 -3.95
C GLY A 52 21.40 0.04 -2.91
N LEU A 53 20.18 0.34 -2.42
CA LEU A 53 19.99 1.33 -1.36
C LEU A 53 20.53 0.78 -0.04
N ALA A 54 21.47 1.47 0.59
CA ALA A 54 22.00 1.04 1.88
C ALA A 54 20.90 0.99 2.97
N LYS A 55 20.91 -0.07 3.78
CA LYS A 55 19.90 -0.32 4.82
C LYS A 55 19.80 0.82 5.83
N ASP A 56 20.94 1.39 6.23
CA ASP A 56 21.03 2.52 7.16
C ASP A 56 20.37 3.80 6.62
N ARG A 57 20.24 3.94 5.29
CA ARG A 57 19.50 5.05 4.65
C ARG A 57 17.99 4.85 4.71
N ILE A 58 17.53 3.60 4.75
CA ILE A 58 16.10 3.23 4.84
C ILE A 58 15.63 3.24 6.30
N GLU A 59 16.43 2.69 7.20
CA GLU A 59 16.10 2.43 8.60
C GLU A 59 16.79 3.43 9.56
N GLU A 60 17.11 4.64 9.09
CA GLU A 60 17.69 5.68 9.95
C GLU A 60 16.77 5.94 11.15
N PRO A 61 17.26 5.83 12.40
CA PRO A 61 16.44 6.04 13.58
C PRO A 61 15.83 7.45 13.62
N GLY A 62 14.52 7.53 13.83
CA GLY A 62 13.81 8.82 13.91
C GLY A 62 13.64 9.55 12.58
N ILE A 63 13.90 8.89 11.44
CA ILE A 63 13.63 9.45 10.12
C ILE A 63 12.17 9.89 9.99
N ASP A 64 11.97 11.10 9.50
CA ASP A 64 10.63 11.61 9.20
C ASP A 64 9.95 10.75 8.11
N PRO A 65 8.65 10.43 8.21
CA PRO A 65 7.93 9.62 7.23
C PRO A 65 8.05 10.12 5.78
N ARG A 66 7.97 11.44 5.56
CA ARG A 66 8.12 12.05 4.23
C ARG A 66 9.55 11.91 3.74
N GLU A 67 10.53 12.13 4.61
CA GLU A 67 11.94 11.93 4.27
C GLU A 67 12.24 10.46 3.90
N LYS A 68 11.64 9.49 4.61
CA LYS A 68 11.75 8.06 4.27
C LYS A 68 11.22 7.78 2.86
N VAL A 69 10.04 8.30 2.53
CA VAL A 69 9.47 8.17 1.18
C VAL A 69 10.39 8.83 0.14
N ARG A 70 10.86 10.05 0.39
CA ARG A 70 11.77 10.78 -0.52
C ARG A 70 13.02 9.95 -0.85
N ARG A 71 13.58 9.23 0.13
CA ARG A 71 14.75 8.37 -0.08
C ARG A 71 14.46 7.12 -0.90
N LEU A 72 13.25 6.56 -0.80
CA LEU A 72 12.84 5.35 -1.49
C LEU A 72 12.42 5.62 -2.95
N VAL A 73 11.81 6.77 -3.23
CA VAL A 73 11.27 7.12 -4.56
C VAL A 73 12.26 6.94 -5.71
N PRO A 74 13.53 7.41 -5.64
CA PRO A 74 14.49 7.19 -6.72
C PRO A 74 14.73 5.71 -7.06
N TRP A 75 14.56 4.82 -6.08
CA TRP A 75 14.78 3.38 -6.25
C TRP A 75 13.58 2.67 -6.85
N LEU A 76 12.40 3.29 -6.88
CA LEU A 76 11.23 2.72 -7.57
C LEU A 76 11.50 2.50 -9.05
N ALA A 77 12.31 3.36 -9.69
CA ALA A 77 12.74 3.22 -11.08
C ALA A 77 13.50 1.91 -11.36
N THR A 78 14.10 1.29 -10.33
CA THR A 78 14.86 0.03 -10.46
C THR A 78 14.00 -1.21 -10.30
N ILE A 79 12.74 -1.07 -9.89
CA ILE A 79 11.83 -2.17 -9.56
C ILE A 79 10.52 -2.10 -10.34
N GLU A 80 10.43 -1.27 -11.38
CA GLU A 80 9.19 -1.06 -12.15
C GLU A 80 8.66 -2.31 -12.84
N ASN A 81 9.54 -3.29 -13.05
CA ASN A 81 9.22 -4.58 -13.65
C ASN A 81 8.67 -5.62 -12.64
N THR A 82 8.51 -5.25 -11.37
CA THR A 82 8.09 -6.18 -10.30
C THR A 82 6.58 -6.14 -10.08
N ALA A 83 6.02 -7.26 -9.60
CA ALA A 83 4.61 -7.29 -9.21
C ALA A 83 4.33 -6.29 -8.06
N GLN A 84 5.28 -6.14 -7.13
CA GLN A 84 5.21 -5.19 -6.02
C GLN A 84 5.00 -3.76 -6.52
N TYR A 85 5.74 -3.33 -7.56
CA TYR A 85 5.54 -2.01 -8.14
C TYR A 85 4.18 -1.87 -8.84
N SER A 86 3.67 -2.92 -9.49
CA SER A 86 2.31 -2.90 -10.03
C SER A 86 1.25 -2.75 -8.94
N TRP A 87 1.43 -3.40 -7.77
CA TRP A 87 0.53 -3.24 -6.62
C TRP A 87 0.54 -1.80 -6.10
N LEU A 88 1.72 -1.18 -5.99
CA LEU A 88 1.85 0.23 -5.58
C LEU A 88 1.06 1.16 -6.51
N LEU A 89 1.28 1.04 -7.82
CA LEU A 89 0.63 1.93 -8.79
C LEU A 89 -0.89 1.77 -8.78
N GLU A 90 -1.37 0.53 -8.74
CA GLU A 90 -2.82 0.28 -8.70
C GLU A 90 -3.44 0.80 -7.40
N MET A 91 -2.80 0.57 -6.26
CA MET A 91 -3.22 1.12 -4.98
C MET A 91 -3.27 2.65 -5.00
N CYS A 92 -2.20 3.31 -5.50
CA CYS A 92 -2.18 4.77 -5.60
C CYS A 92 -3.28 5.30 -6.51
N ARG A 93 -3.61 4.59 -7.59
CA ARG A 93 -4.71 4.95 -8.49
C ARG A 93 -6.06 4.82 -7.81
N VAL A 94 -6.35 3.66 -7.23
CA VAL A 94 -7.65 3.33 -6.62
C VAL A 94 -7.93 4.21 -5.40
N PHE A 95 -6.95 4.38 -4.51
CA PHE A 95 -7.16 5.01 -3.22
C PHE A 95 -6.83 6.50 -3.20
N PHE A 96 -5.85 6.94 -3.99
CA PHE A 96 -5.35 8.32 -3.95
C PHE A 96 -5.62 9.09 -5.26
N ASN A 97 -6.34 8.47 -6.21
CA ASN A 97 -6.65 9.07 -7.51
C ASN A 97 -5.38 9.46 -8.29
N PHE A 98 -4.31 8.69 -8.15
CA PHE A 98 -3.06 8.90 -8.87
C PHE A 98 -3.18 8.42 -10.33
N GLN A 99 -3.16 9.35 -11.28
CA GLN A 99 -3.43 9.08 -12.69
C GLN A 99 -2.16 8.90 -13.53
N GLU A 100 -0.99 9.10 -12.94
CA GLU A 100 0.28 8.91 -13.65
C GLU A 100 0.66 7.43 -13.68
N ASN A 101 1.43 7.05 -14.71
CA ASN A 101 1.84 5.66 -14.92
C ASN A 101 3.08 5.25 -14.11
N ARG A 102 3.72 6.21 -13.42
CA ARG A 102 4.96 6.00 -12.67
C ARG A 102 5.02 6.93 -11.47
N VAL A 103 5.58 6.46 -10.37
CA VAL A 103 5.97 7.33 -9.23
C VAL A 103 7.44 7.71 -9.42
N THR A 104 7.72 9.00 -9.51
CA THR A 104 9.04 9.54 -9.83
C THR A 104 9.45 10.61 -8.84
N THR A 105 10.70 11.05 -8.91
CA THR A 105 11.21 12.19 -8.12
C THR A 105 10.44 13.49 -8.34
N ASP A 106 9.71 13.61 -9.45
CA ASP A 106 9.04 14.84 -9.86
C ASP A 106 7.58 14.89 -9.38
N ASN A 107 6.96 13.73 -9.09
CA ASN A 107 5.54 13.64 -8.75
C ASN A 107 5.24 13.07 -7.35
N TRP A 108 6.21 12.42 -6.70
CA TRP A 108 5.96 11.71 -5.45
C TRP A 108 5.49 12.62 -4.32
N GLU A 109 5.92 13.89 -4.30
CA GLU A 109 5.55 14.82 -3.24
C GLU A 109 4.07 15.19 -3.34
N SER A 110 3.57 15.45 -4.55
CA SER A 110 2.14 15.65 -4.80
C SER A 110 1.31 14.42 -4.42
N LEU A 111 1.81 13.22 -4.72
CA LEU A 111 1.20 11.96 -4.29
C LEU A 111 1.21 11.82 -2.77
N TYR A 112 2.32 12.17 -2.10
CA TYR A 112 2.42 12.12 -0.65
C TYR A 112 1.38 13.04 0.00
N GLU A 113 1.24 14.29 -0.48
CA GLU A 113 0.23 15.23 0.05
C GLU A 113 -1.20 14.75 -0.19
N ALA A 114 -1.50 14.31 -1.40
CA ALA A 114 -2.85 13.86 -1.76
C ALA A 114 -3.25 12.63 -0.94
N SER A 115 -2.33 11.67 -0.80
CA SER A 115 -2.56 10.44 -0.03
C SER A 115 -2.65 10.74 1.47
N LEU A 116 -1.79 11.61 2.03
CA LEU A 116 -1.86 12.03 3.43
C LEU A 116 -3.22 12.66 3.76
N LYS A 117 -3.71 13.57 2.90
CA LYS A 117 -5.02 14.19 3.07
C LYS A 117 -6.15 13.16 3.10
N LYS A 118 -6.08 12.12 2.26
CA LYS A 118 -7.05 11.02 2.26
C LYS A 118 -6.96 10.20 3.56
N MET A 119 -5.76 9.80 3.94
CA MET A 119 -5.51 8.96 5.12
C MET A 119 -5.87 9.64 6.45
N GLN A 120 -5.88 10.97 6.50
CA GLN A 120 -6.32 11.75 7.66
C GLN A 120 -7.85 11.92 7.76
N SER A 121 -8.63 11.39 6.81
CA SER A 121 -10.10 11.47 6.89
C SER A 121 -10.61 10.58 8.03
N PRO A 122 -11.59 11.03 8.84
CA PRO A 122 -12.08 10.25 9.99
C PRO A 122 -12.63 8.87 9.65
N ASP A 123 -13.11 8.69 8.42
CA ASP A 123 -13.70 7.47 7.88
C ASP A 123 -12.74 6.71 6.94
N TRP A 124 -11.44 7.02 6.97
CA TRP A 124 -10.47 6.46 6.03
C TRP A 124 -10.43 4.93 6.04
N GLU A 125 -10.39 4.32 7.22
CA GLU A 125 -10.41 2.85 7.35
C GLU A 125 -11.66 2.23 6.71
N GLN A 126 -12.82 2.85 6.92
CA GLN A 126 -14.08 2.40 6.33
C GLN A 126 -14.07 2.56 4.80
N GLN A 127 -13.47 3.64 4.28
CA GLN A 127 -13.29 3.83 2.84
C GLN A 127 -12.41 2.72 2.25
N VAL A 128 -11.32 2.35 2.94
CA VAL A 128 -10.43 1.27 2.49
C VAL A 128 -11.18 -0.05 2.40
N LEU A 129 -11.92 -0.44 3.44
CA LEU A 129 -12.73 -1.67 3.44
C LEU A 129 -13.79 -1.69 2.34
N GLN A 130 -14.50 -0.56 2.16
CA GLN A 130 -15.56 -0.45 1.17
C GLN A 130 -15.03 -0.55 -0.26
N ILE A 131 -13.98 0.20 -0.58
CA ILE A 131 -13.35 0.20 -1.91
C ILE A 131 -12.71 -1.16 -2.21
N SER A 132 -12.14 -1.82 -1.19
CA SER A 132 -11.49 -3.14 -1.35
C SER A 132 -12.46 -4.31 -1.45
N GLY A 133 -13.77 -4.10 -1.27
CA GLY A 133 -14.72 -5.21 -1.27
C GLY A 133 -14.66 -6.08 0.00
N LEU A 134 -14.03 -5.64 1.10
CA LEU A 134 -13.77 -6.47 2.28
C LEU A 134 -14.86 -6.37 3.35
N ASP A 135 -15.54 -7.48 3.66
CA ASP A 135 -16.52 -7.59 4.74
C ASP A 135 -15.88 -7.93 6.09
N GLN A 136 -14.83 -8.76 6.09
CA GLN A 136 -14.14 -9.22 7.29
C GLN A 136 -12.67 -9.51 6.98
N VAL A 137 -11.84 -9.43 8.03
CA VAL A 137 -10.42 -9.82 7.98
C VAL A 137 -10.12 -10.69 9.20
N TYR A 138 -9.35 -11.75 8.98
CA TYR A 138 -8.87 -12.60 10.07
C TYR A 138 -7.51 -12.06 10.52
N LEU A 139 -7.36 -11.90 11.83
CA LEU A 139 -6.15 -11.41 12.45
C LEU A 139 -5.21 -12.55 12.79
N THR A 140 -3.93 -12.23 12.93
CA THR A 140 -2.92 -13.13 13.52
C THR A 140 -2.46 -12.50 14.83
N ASN A 141 -3.26 -12.67 15.88
CA ASN A 141 -2.95 -12.14 17.21
C ASN A 141 -1.83 -12.95 17.88
N ASP A 142 -1.03 -12.29 18.70
CA ASP A 142 -0.13 -12.96 19.63
C ASP A 142 -0.95 -13.76 20.66
N PHE A 143 -0.35 -14.80 21.24
CA PHE A 143 -1.07 -15.71 22.16
C PHE A 143 -1.53 -15.03 23.47
N ASP A 144 -0.95 -13.87 23.80
CA ASP A 144 -1.21 -13.05 24.98
C ASP A 144 -1.90 -11.71 24.64
N ASP A 145 -2.36 -11.53 23.39
CA ASP A 145 -3.19 -10.39 23.00
C ASP A 145 -4.49 -10.38 23.83
N PRO A 146 -4.87 -9.25 24.46
CA PRO A 146 -6.10 -9.16 25.25
C PRO A 146 -7.39 -9.25 24.42
N LEU A 147 -7.30 -9.20 23.08
CA LEU A 147 -8.43 -9.21 22.14
C LEU A 147 -9.45 -8.10 22.45
N SER A 148 -8.95 -6.94 22.86
CA SER A 148 -9.75 -5.75 23.20
C SER A 148 -9.85 -4.74 22.06
N GLY A 149 -9.32 -5.09 20.88
CA GLY A 149 -9.40 -4.33 19.64
C GLY A 149 -10.21 -5.09 18.60
#